data_AF-A0A251XAR0-F1
#
_entry.id   AF-A0A251XAR0-F1
#
_cell.length_a   1.000
_cell.length_b   1.000
_cell.length_c   1.000
_cell.angle_alpha   90.00
_cell.angle_beta   90.00
_cell.angle_gamma   90.00
#
_symmetry.space_group_name_H-M   'P 1'
#
loop_
_entity.id
_entity.type
_entity.pdbx_description
1 polymer ?
#
loop_
_entity_poly.entity_id
_entity_poly.type
_entity_poly.pdbx_seq_one_letter_code
_entity_poly.pdbx_strand_id
1 'polypeptide(L)'
;MVIYNRFLWVEDFGRGDPNATMNVKAVIKAVFGGVIGEELNTLDIDDKYDAVDELAEHTKGNISLVLDFTKAIKFIRNPDELARIDYIILDIDLELGEFGLLEDHARILSFYENKDELQQKAGYQLYLELVMNLRFPKDRILFCSNHVREFKSIKDAIKEAKIPLSDDSIYTKAPEDRVNIHAWIEKRANPKTNYDILRKGVFLACEKAEELIEANPENIRFKKFIKNAKTEEILPEMQDYLNTLKTLLPVREWSGKKFKLFNRTLVHEWEDKANSDHLEDKNDKFLFTLGEIMKCARNWSTHSREFDELTEAQMAFLFMVAMRAMFCFPDELQDYEQLLLEIYEDKPDELDIGLLKQHLIDSYISTQERYSNILKRIKIDGFKDPKGNYFIATIKNMHYNEFKYLQRLGDISEFKYLQGLIDIFWHGFSPVSLISDNSCDFKKDNNSVFLECKYEYRFNVTAENYGKNQPDEFLWHFSRALWTITNYTN
;
A
#
# COMPACT_ATOMS: atom_id res chain seq x y z
N MET A 1 -20.42 11.30 -0.91
CA MET A 1 -19.05 11.33 -1.48
C MET A 1 -18.16 10.43 -0.64
N VAL A 2 -17.27 9.60 -1.19
CA VAL A 2 -16.44 8.70 -0.36
C VAL A 2 -15.26 9.50 0.22
N ILE A 3 -15.16 9.55 1.55
CA ILE A 3 -13.96 10.02 2.25
C ILE A 3 -13.04 8.81 2.39
N TYR A 4 -11.82 8.88 1.85
CA TYR A 4 -10.87 7.76 1.94
C TYR A 4 -9.88 7.94 3.08
N ASN A 5 -9.44 9.16 3.37
CA ASN A 5 -8.49 9.41 4.43
C ASN A 5 -9.19 9.51 5.79
N ARG A 6 -8.56 8.96 6.84
CA ARG A 6 -9.11 8.93 8.20
C ARG A 6 -8.76 10.20 8.97
N PHE A 7 -9.78 10.85 9.52
CA PHE A 7 -9.66 12.03 10.37
C PHE A 7 -9.91 11.67 11.83
N LEU A 8 -9.02 12.10 12.71
CA LEU A 8 -9.33 12.24 14.13
C LEU A 8 -9.78 13.68 14.38
N TRP A 9 -11.02 13.87 14.80
CA TRP A 9 -11.54 15.18 15.18
C TRP A 9 -11.73 15.22 16.70
N VAL A 10 -11.02 16.12 17.36
CA VAL A 10 -11.12 16.33 18.81
C VAL A 10 -11.92 17.60 19.06
N GLU A 11 -13.12 17.43 19.63
CA GLU A 11 -14.13 18.48 19.73
C GLU A 11 -15.06 18.19 20.90
N ASP A 12 -15.16 19.10 21.85
CA ASP A 12 -16.12 19.00 22.96
C ASP A 12 -17.46 19.70 22.68
N PHE A 13 -17.52 20.41 21.53
CA PHE A 13 -18.60 21.28 21.05
C PHE A 13 -18.88 22.51 21.94
N GLY A 14 -17.97 22.80 22.87
CA GLY A 14 -18.06 23.88 23.85
C GLY A 14 -18.83 23.50 25.12
N ARG A 15 -18.52 24.20 26.22
CA ARG A 15 -19.33 24.15 27.45
C ARG A 15 -20.70 24.75 27.13
N GLY A 16 -21.73 23.91 27.13
CA GLY A 16 -23.11 24.36 27.02
C GLY A 16 -23.36 25.51 27.99
N ASP A 17 -23.63 26.71 27.46
CA ASP A 17 -24.58 27.57 28.15
C ASP A 17 -25.84 26.71 28.25
N PRO A 18 -26.35 26.39 29.45
CA PRO A 18 -27.55 25.59 29.60
C PRO A 18 -28.78 26.20 28.88
N ASN A 19 -28.68 27.46 28.41
CA ASN A 19 -29.68 28.13 27.59
C ASN A 19 -29.36 28.20 26.08
N ALA A 20 -28.14 27.83 25.66
CA ALA A 20 -27.79 27.75 24.26
C ALA A 20 -28.01 26.32 23.78
N THR A 21 -29.04 26.11 22.95
CA THR A 21 -29.20 24.88 22.18
C THR A 21 -27.96 24.73 21.29
N MET A 22 -27.04 23.88 21.70
CA MET A 22 -25.78 23.66 21.01
C MET A 22 -26.08 22.94 19.71
N ASN A 23 -25.94 23.65 18.58
CA ASN A 23 -26.24 23.07 17.28
C ASN A 23 -25.03 22.25 16.80
N VAL A 24 -24.91 21.03 17.31
CA VAL A 24 -23.86 20.05 16.96
C VAL A 24 -23.75 19.92 15.44
N LYS A 25 -24.88 19.76 14.74
CA LYS A 25 -24.96 19.73 13.28
C LYS A 25 -24.36 20.99 12.63
N ALA A 26 -24.55 22.17 13.19
CA ALA A 26 -23.95 23.40 12.64
C ALA A 26 -22.42 23.42 12.79
N VAL A 27 -21.87 22.86 13.88
CA VAL A 27 -20.42 22.72 14.06
C VAL A 27 -19.86 21.69 13.08
N ILE A 28 -20.50 20.52 12.95
CA ILE A 28 -20.15 19.51 11.95
C ILE A 28 -20.18 20.13 10.55
N LYS A 29 -21.23 20.88 10.21
CA LYS A 29 -21.33 21.58 8.91
C LYS A 29 -20.25 22.63 8.72
N ALA A 30 -19.87 23.35 9.78
CA ALA A 30 -18.79 24.32 9.72
C ALA A 30 -17.45 23.66 9.39
N VAL A 31 -17.20 22.46 9.91
CA VAL A 31 -15.95 21.71 9.69
C VAL A 31 -16.04 20.86 8.42
N PHE A 32 -16.91 19.87 8.38
CA PHE A 32 -17.03 18.87 7.32
C PHE A 32 -18.09 19.16 6.25
N GLY A 33 -18.68 20.36 6.23
CA GLY A 33 -19.74 20.72 5.28
C GLY A 33 -19.35 20.59 3.80
N GLY A 34 -18.07 20.75 3.47
CA GLY A 34 -17.55 20.53 2.11
C GLY A 34 -17.53 19.07 1.66
N VAL A 35 -17.55 18.12 2.61
CA VAL A 35 -17.45 16.67 2.31
C VAL A 35 -18.72 15.87 2.63
N ILE A 36 -19.47 16.24 3.66
CA ILE A 36 -20.70 15.56 4.13
C ILE A 36 -21.95 16.45 3.96
N GLY A 37 -21.84 17.60 3.28
CA GLY A 37 -22.78 18.71 3.32
C GLY A 37 -24.28 18.38 3.21
N GLU A 38 -24.70 17.67 2.16
CA GLU A 38 -26.12 17.32 1.97
C GLU A 38 -26.56 16.12 2.82
N GLU A 39 -25.64 15.16 3.00
CA GLU A 39 -25.85 13.92 3.75
C GLU A 39 -26.02 14.19 5.26
N LEU A 40 -25.43 15.26 5.79
CA LEU A 40 -25.55 15.66 7.18
C LEU A 40 -27.00 15.89 7.64
N ASN A 41 -27.90 16.28 6.74
CA ASN A 41 -29.31 16.46 7.08
C ASN A 41 -30.05 15.13 7.34
N THR A 42 -29.46 14.01 6.90
CA THR A 42 -30.03 12.67 7.07
C THR A 42 -29.58 11.99 8.37
N LEU A 43 -28.55 12.51 9.03
CA LEU A 43 -27.99 11.96 10.27
C LEU A 43 -28.86 12.31 11.48
N ASP A 44 -29.05 11.35 12.38
CA ASP A 44 -29.87 11.50 13.57
C ASP A 44 -29.03 12.01 14.76
N ILE A 45 -28.53 13.23 14.63
CA ILE A 45 -27.66 13.86 15.63
C ILE A 45 -28.46 14.86 16.46
N ASP A 46 -28.88 14.42 17.64
CA ASP A 46 -29.57 15.25 18.63
C ASP A 46 -28.56 15.87 19.63
N ASP A 47 -27.53 15.12 20.01
CA ASP A 47 -26.46 15.60 20.87
C ASP A 47 -25.03 15.22 20.42
N LYS A 48 -24.02 15.55 21.24
CA LYS A 48 -22.61 15.33 20.91
C LYS A 48 -22.19 13.86 20.97
N TYR A 49 -22.91 13.01 21.70
CA TYR A 49 -22.65 11.58 21.77
C TYR A 49 -23.20 10.89 20.53
N ASP A 50 -24.40 11.26 20.07
CA ASP A 50 -24.96 10.75 18.81
C ASP A 50 -24.01 11.05 17.64
N ALA A 51 -23.41 12.24 17.64
CA ALA A 51 -22.44 12.62 16.61
C ALA A 51 -21.23 11.68 16.51
N VAL A 52 -20.84 11.00 17.60
CA VAL A 52 -19.71 10.05 17.58
C VAL A 52 -20.06 8.84 16.73
N ASP A 53 -21.22 8.23 17.02
CA ASP A 53 -21.65 7.00 16.37
C ASP A 53 -22.13 7.27 14.95
N GLU A 54 -22.93 8.33 14.75
CA GLU A 54 -23.47 8.70 13.43
C GLU A 54 -22.37 9.09 12.43
N LEU A 55 -21.35 9.84 12.86
CA LEU A 55 -20.22 10.16 11.97
C LEU A 55 -19.38 8.92 11.66
N ALA A 56 -19.15 8.05 12.65
CA ALA A 56 -18.40 6.82 12.44
C ALA A 56 -19.14 5.89 11.47
N GLU A 57 -20.44 5.64 11.67
CA GLU A 57 -21.22 4.76 10.79
C GLU A 57 -21.33 5.35 9.38
N HIS A 58 -21.76 6.60 9.26
CA HIS A 58 -22.00 7.24 7.96
C HIS A 58 -20.74 7.34 7.11
N THR A 59 -19.59 7.60 7.76
CA THR A 59 -18.30 7.70 7.06
C THR A 59 -17.53 6.38 6.99
N LYS A 60 -18.12 5.27 7.44
CA LYS A 60 -17.46 3.95 7.55
C LYS A 60 -16.14 4.01 8.34
N GLY A 61 -16.16 4.75 9.44
CA GLY A 61 -15.03 4.94 10.36
C GLY A 61 -13.96 5.92 9.86
N ASN A 62 -14.19 6.64 8.75
CA ASN A 62 -13.20 7.60 8.25
C ASN A 62 -13.19 8.92 9.02
N ILE A 63 -14.18 9.19 9.86
CA ILE A 63 -14.12 10.27 10.86
C ILE A 63 -14.29 9.65 12.25
N SER A 64 -13.26 9.77 13.07
CA SER A 64 -13.27 9.41 14.48
C SER A 64 -13.41 10.69 15.31
N LEU A 65 -14.53 10.84 16.02
CA LEU A 65 -14.81 11.99 16.89
C LEU A 65 -14.47 11.65 18.35
N VAL A 66 -13.67 12.49 19.00
CA VAL A 66 -13.30 12.36 20.41
C VAL A 66 -13.66 13.61 21.18
N LEU A 67 -14.46 13.44 22.24
CA LEU A 67 -15.18 14.54 22.89
C LEU A 67 -14.43 15.27 24.02
N ASP A 68 -13.26 14.77 24.44
CA ASP A 68 -12.53 15.34 25.57
C ASP A 68 -11.02 15.08 25.48
N PHE A 69 -10.25 15.88 26.21
CA PHE A 69 -8.79 15.81 26.24
C PHE A 69 -8.27 14.45 26.73
N THR A 70 -8.90 13.85 27.75
CA THR A 70 -8.43 12.60 28.35
C THR A 70 -8.60 11.41 27.41
N LYS A 71 -9.70 11.35 26.67
CA LYS A 71 -9.89 10.34 25.62
C LYS A 71 -8.94 10.61 24.46
N ALA A 72 -8.76 11.86 24.06
CA ALA A 72 -7.87 12.21 22.96
C ALA A 72 -6.42 11.84 23.26
N ILE A 73 -5.91 12.12 24.47
CA ILE A 73 -4.53 11.77 24.85
C ILE A 73 -4.35 10.24 24.90
N LYS A 74 -5.34 9.48 25.38
CA LYS A 74 -5.30 8.00 25.37
C LYS A 74 -5.30 7.47 23.93
N PHE A 75 -6.14 8.05 23.07
CA PHE A 75 -6.23 7.68 21.66
C PHE A 75 -4.88 7.88 20.95
N ILE A 76 -4.31 9.09 21.01
CA ILE A 76 -3.06 9.39 20.28
C ILE A 76 -1.84 8.65 20.84
N ARG A 77 -1.88 8.23 22.12
CA ARG A 77 -0.82 7.42 22.72
C ARG A 77 -0.93 5.94 22.41
N ASN A 78 -2.06 5.48 21.87
CA ASN A 78 -2.17 4.13 21.34
C ASN A 78 -1.56 4.10 19.92
N PRO A 79 -0.43 3.40 19.71
CA PRO A 79 0.21 3.36 18.40
C PRO A 79 -0.68 2.76 17.30
N ASP A 80 -1.50 1.77 17.65
CA ASP A 80 -2.37 1.08 16.70
C ASP A 80 -3.51 1.99 16.23
N GLU A 81 -4.08 2.78 17.13
CA GLU A 81 -5.11 3.77 16.78
C GLU A 81 -4.52 4.93 15.99
N LEU A 82 -3.39 5.50 16.44
CA LEU A 82 -2.77 6.64 15.76
C LEU A 82 -2.28 6.28 14.35
N ALA A 83 -1.76 5.06 14.13
CA ALA A 83 -1.27 4.61 12.82
C ALA A 83 -2.37 4.62 11.74
N ARG A 84 -3.64 4.50 12.16
CA ARG A 84 -4.82 4.55 11.29
C ARG A 84 -5.23 5.96 10.90
N ILE A 85 -4.75 6.98 11.60
CA ILE A 85 -5.17 8.36 11.40
C ILE A 85 -4.24 9.07 10.41
N ASP A 86 -4.86 9.70 9.40
CA ASP A 86 -4.14 10.43 8.36
C ASP A 86 -4.05 11.91 8.69
N TYR A 87 -5.12 12.47 9.25
CA TYR A 87 -5.25 13.89 9.56
C TYR A 87 -5.91 14.09 10.91
N ILE A 88 -5.54 15.17 11.60
CA ILE A 88 -6.08 15.49 12.93
C ILE A 88 -6.66 16.90 12.89
N ILE A 89 -7.87 17.07 13.42
CA ILE A 89 -8.51 18.36 13.64
C ILE A 89 -8.66 18.56 15.14
N LEU A 90 -8.14 19.66 15.67
CA LEU A 90 -8.12 19.96 17.10
C LEU A 90 -8.91 21.23 17.39
N ASP A 91 -9.87 21.17 18.31
CA ASP A 91 -10.24 22.35 19.10
C ASP A 91 -9.14 22.67 20.12
N ILE A 92 -9.03 23.93 20.52
CA ILE A 92 -8.05 24.45 21.47
C ILE A 92 -8.55 24.36 22.90
N ASP A 93 -9.77 24.82 23.14
CA ASP A 93 -10.44 24.68 24.44
C ASP A 93 -11.18 23.35 24.42
N LEU A 94 -10.79 22.44 25.32
CA LEU A 94 -11.37 21.11 25.42
C LEU A 94 -11.63 20.75 26.87
N GLU A 95 -12.82 20.24 27.17
CA GLU A 95 -13.11 19.58 28.44
C GLU A 95 -12.02 18.55 28.81
N LEU A 96 -11.57 18.59 30.07
CA LEU A 96 -10.52 17.68 30.53
C LEU A 96 -11.00 16.24 30.72
N GLY A 97 -12.31 16.00 30.85
CA GLY A 97 -12.87 14.68 31.15
C GLY A 97 -12.33 14.10 32.47
N GLU A 98 -12.07 12.80 32.49
CA GLU A 98 -11.54 12.07 33.65
C GLU A 98 -10.02 12.24 33.84
N PHE A 99 -9.52 13.47 33.74
CA PHE A 99 -8.08 13.78 33.72
C PHE A 99 -7.31 13.23 34.93
N GLY A 100 -7.93 13.14 36.10
CA GLY A 100 -7.30 12.58 37.30
C GLY A 100 -6.96 11.08 37.19
N LEU A 101 -7.50 10.38 36.20
CA LEU A 101 -7.23 8.96 35.93
C LEU A 101 -6.07 8.74 34.94
N LEU A 102 -5.50 9.80 34.36
CA LEU A 102 -4.29 9.66 33.55
C LEU A 102 -3.09 9.44 34.46
N GLU A 103 -2.26 8.44 34.14
CA GLU A 103 -1.08 8.09 34.93
C GLU A 103 -0.10 9.26 35.08
N ASP A 104 0.00 10.12 34.07
CA ASP A 104 0.91 11.27 34.05
C ASP A 104 0.20 12.63 34.19
N HIS A 105 -1.04 12.66 34.69
CA HIS A 105 -1.81 13.91 34.84
C HIS A 105 -1.05 14.98 35.64
N ALA A 106 -0.34 14.59 36.70
CA ALA A 106 0.46 15.51 37.51
C ALA A 106 1.62 16.14 36.73
N ARG A 107 2.24 15.36 35.83
CA ARG A 107 3.31 15.85 34.95
C ARG A 107 2.76 16.85 33.95
N ILE A 108 1.65 16.53 33.29
CA ILE A 108 1.01 17.44 32.33
C ILE A 108 0.59 18.74 33.05
N LEU A 109 -0.06 18.63 34.20
CA LEU A 109 -0.51 19.78 34.97
C LEU A 109 0.64 20.67 35.46
N SER A 110 1.86 20.12 35.65
CA SER A 110 3.03 20.90 36.09
C SER A 110 3.50 21.96 35.07
N PHE A 111 3.07 21.87 33.81
CA PHE A 111 3.35 22.87 32.78
C PHE A 111 2.35 24.04 32.77
N TYR A 112 1.35 23.99 33.63
CA TYR A 112 0.25 24.96 33.71
C TYR A 112 0.07 25.43 35.15
N GLU A 113 -0.45 26.63 35.33
CA GLU A 113 -0.73 27.19 36.66
C GLU A 113 -1.85 26.42 37.36
N ASN A 114 -2.84 25.95 36.60
CA ASN A 114 -4.01 25.23 37.10
C ASN A 114 -4.72 24.46 35.98
N LYS A 115 -5.79 23.74 36.34
CA LYS A 115 -6.60 22.95 35.40
C LYS A 115 -7.35 23.81 34.38
N ASP A 116 -7.76 25.02 34.74
CA ASP A 116 -8.50 25.90 33.83
C ASP A 116 -7.58 26.40 32.72
N GLU A 117 -6.32 26.72 33.04
CA GLU A 117 -5.32 27.07 32.02
C GLU A 117 -5.02 25.89 31.09
N LEU A 118 -4.88 24.67 31.64
CA LEU A 118 -4.71 23.47 30.81
C LEU A 118 -5.92 23.28 29.90
N GLN A 119 -7.14 23.49 30.40
CA GLN A 119 -8.36 23.34 29.61
C GLN A 119 -8.38 24.27 28.39
N GLN A 120 -8.08 25.57 28.62
CA GLN A 120 -8.01 26.60 27.57
C GLN A 120 -6.90 26.34 26.53
N LYS A 121 -5.96 25.45 26.84
CA LYS A 121 -4.80 25.10 25.99
C LYS A 121 -4.73 23.60 25.71
N ALA A 122 -5.80 22.86 25.93
CA ALA A 122 -5.80 21.40 25.90
C ALA A 122 -5.49 20.89 24.48
N GLY A 123 -6.06 21.52 23.45
CA GLY A 123 -5.71 21.23 22.06
C GLY A 123 -4.25 21.51 21.72
N TYR A 124 -3.69 22.58 22.29
CA TYR A 124 -2.28 22.89 22.12
C TYR A 124 -1.38 21.85 22.80
N GLN A 125 -1.76 21.35 23.98
CA GLN A 125 -1.06 20.25 24.64
C GLN A 125 -1.09 18.96 23.81
N LEU A 126 -2.25 18.63 23.20
CA LEU A 126 -2.36 17.49 22.28
C LEU A 126 -1.43 17.67 21.07
N TYR A 127 -1.36 18.86 20.50
CA TYR A 127 -0.44 19.17 19.41
C TYR A 127 1.04 18.98 19.80
N LEU A 128 1.43 19.42 21.01
CA LEU A 128 2.79 19.19 21.50
C LEU A 128 3.09 17.69 21.63
N GLU A 129 2.16 16.91 22.18
CA GLU A 129 2.32 15.45 22.27
C GLU A 129 2.49 14.83 20.87
N LEU A 130 1.59 15.18 19.94
CA LEU A 130 1.59 14.69 18.56
C LEU A 130 2.91 15.01 17.84
N VAL A 131 3.34 16.27 17.85
CA VAL A 131 4.48 16.71 17.03
C VAL A 131 5.82 16.41 17.70
N MET A 132 5.92 16.62 19.01
CA MET A 132 7.21 16.53 19.72
C MET A 132 7.51 15.10 20.15
N ASN A 133 6.52 14.39 20.68
CA ASN A 133 6.71 13.05 21.24
C ASN A 133 6.39 11.95 20.22
N LEU A 134 5.27 12.07 19.51
CA LEU A 134 4.79 11.05 18.58
C LEU A 134 5.25 11.27 17.14
N ARG A 135 5.87 12.43 16.85
CA ARG A 135 6.39 12.82 15.52
C ARG A 135 5.34 12.79 14.41
N PHE A 136 4.07 13.01 14.76
CA PHE A 136 2.98 13.13 13.80
C PHE A 136 3.21 14.33 12.86
N PRO A 137 2.89 14.22 11.55
CA PRO A 137 3.16 15.31 10.60
C PRO A 137 2.31 16.54 10.89
N LYS A 138 2.97 17.61 11.31
CA LYS A 138 2.33 18.89 11.65
C LYS A 138 1.50 19.51 10.52
N ASP A 139 1.84 19.27 9.26
CA ASP A 139 1.11 19.72 8.06
C ASP A 139 -0.20 18.95 7.81
N ARG A 140 -0.41 17.90 8.61
CA ARG A 140 -1.63 17.08 8.66
C ARG A 140 -2.48 17.35 9.92
N ILE A 141 -2.13 18.39 10.69
CA ILE A 141 -2.91 18.83 11.85
C ILE A 141 -3.55 20.19 11.52
N LEU A 142 -4.85 20.32 11.79
CA LEU A 142 -5.62 21.54 11.67
C LEU A 142 -6.15 21.95 13.05
N PHE A 143 -5.91 23.19 13.46
CA PHE A 143 -6.64 23.79 14.57
C PHE A 143 -7.91 24.46 14.06
N CYS A 144 -9.02 24.14 14.70
CA CYS A 144 -10.33 24.67 14.39
C CYS A 144 -11.04 25.03 15.69
N SER A 145 -11.12 26.32 16.02
CA SER A 145 -11.68 26.77 17.31
C SER A 145 -12.49 28.06 17.17
N ASN A 146 -13.48 28.28 18.04
CA ASN A 146 -14.17 29.57 18.16
C ASN A 146 -13.46 30.57 19.07
N HIS A 147 -12.38 30.14 19.74
CA HIS A 147 -11.64 30.89 20.74
C HIS A 147 -10.50 31.70 20.11
N VAL A 148 -10.86 32.85 19.50
CA VAL A 148 -9.96 33.69 18.69
C VAL A 148 -8.78 34.26 19.48
N ARG A 149 -8.97 34.53 20.78
CA ARG A 149 -7.95 35.21 21.60
C ARG A 149 -6.74 34.31 21.84
N GLU A 150 -7.01 33.02 21.95
CA GLU A 150 -6.07 31.95 22.25
C GLU A 150 -5.20 31.62 21.03
N PHE A 151 -5.71 31.86 19.81
CA PHE A 151 -4.95 31.67 18.57
C PHE A 151 -3.68 32.51 18.49
N LYS A 152 -3.72 33.77 18.94
CA LYS A 152 -2.54 34.63 18.88
C LYS A 152 -1.45 34.09 19.79
N SER A 153 -1.79 33.76 21.03
CA SER A 153 -0.83 33.18 21.98
C SER A 153 -0.28 31.84 21.51
N ILE A 154 -1.10 30.99 20.88
CA ILE A 154 -0.65 29.69 20.36
C ILE A 154 0.26 29.86 19.15
N LYS A 155 -0.10 30.75 18.20
CA LYS A 155 0.77 31.08 17.06
C LYS A 155 2.12 31.62 17.54
N ASP A 156 2.10 32.53 18.52
CA ASP A 156 3.32 33.10 19.09
C ASP A 156 4.16 32.02 19.79
N ALA A 157 3.56 31.14 20.60
CA ALA A 157 4.26 30.06 21.29
C ALA A 157 4.86 29.02 20.31
N ILE A 158 4.12 28.64 19.26
CA ILE A 158 4.61 27.72 18.22
C ILE A 158 5.79 28.35 17.46
N LYS A 159 5.69 29.64 17.15
CA LYS A 159 6.75 30.41 16.48
C LYS A 159 7.99 30.55 17.36
N GLU A 160 7.82 30.83 18.65
CA GLU A 160 8.90 30.90 19.63
C GLU A 160 9.60 29.55 19.81
N ALA A 161 8.84 28.46 19.84
CA ALA A 161 9.35 27.09 19.83
C ALA A 161 10.05 26.70 18.51
N LYS A 162 10.06 27.61 17.52
CA LYS A 162 10.62 27.39 16.17
C LYS A 162 10.03 26.17 15.48
N ILE A 163 8.77 25.84 15.81
CA ILE A 163 8.03 24.79 15.12
C ILE A 163 7.46 25.43 13.85
N PRO A 164 7.87 25.02 12.65
CA PRO A 164 7.38 25.65 11.43
C PRO A 164 5.91 25.27 11.24
N LEU A 165 5.02 26.22 11.46
CA LEU A 165 3.59 26.08 11.28
C LEU A 165 3.21 26.63 9.89
N SER A 166 2.40 25.92 9.13
CA SER A 166 1.84 26.49 7.89
C SER A 166 0.78 27.52 8.26
N ASP A 167 0.75 28.65 7.56
CA ASP A 167 -0.31 29.65 7.74
C ASP A 167 -1.72 29.05 7.53
N ASP A 168 -1.81 27.95 6.78
CA ASP A 168 -3.03 27.19 6.48
C ASP A 168 -3.38 26.09 7.51
N SER A 169 -3.07 26.28 8.79
CA SER A 169 -3.31 25.25 9.83
C SER A 169 -4.12 25.72 11.04
N ILE A 170 -4.56 26.98 11.07
CA ILE A 170 -5.34 27.53 12.18
C ILE A 170 -6.45 28.40 11.62
N TYR A 171 -7.69 27.97 11.83
CA TYR A 171 -8.90 28.65 11.37
C TYR A 171 -9.95 28.77 12.49
N THR A 172 -10.80 29.79 12.40
CA THR A 172 -12.01 29.88 13.22
C THR A 172 -13.14 29.05 12.62
N LYS A 173 -14.09 28.55 13.41
CA LYS A 173 -15.32 27.93 12.86
C LYS A 173 -16.34 28.98 12.37
N ALA A 174 -15.97 30.27 12.38
CA ALA A 174 -16.79 31.38 11.95
C ALA A 174 -16.96 31.38 10.42
N PRO A 175 -18.07 31.94 9.89
CA PRO A 175 -18.40 31.88 8.46
C PRO A 175 -17.28 32.30 7.50
N GLU A 176 -16.47 33.28 7.89
CA GLU A 176 -15.34 33.81 7.11
C GLU A 176 -14.24 32.78 6.84
N ASP A 177 -14.01 31.85 7.76
CA ASP A 177 -12.95 30.85 7.67
C ASP A 177 -13.43 29.49 7.18
N ARG A 178 -14.76 29.26 7.13
CA ARG A 178 -15.35 27.99 6.68
C ARG A 178 -14.90 27.58 5.29
N VAL A 179 -14.76 28.54 4.37
CA VAL A 179 -14.28 28.27 3.00
C VAL A 179 -12.87 27.67 3.05
N ASN A 180 -12.01 28.17 3.93
CA ASN A 180 -10.65 27.66 4.09
C ASN A 180 -10.64 26.29 4.79
N ILE A 181 -11.48 26.07 5.80
CA ILE A 181 -11.63 24.77 6.46
C ILE A 181 -12.12 23.71 5.47
N HIS A 182 -13.20 24.02 4.74
CA HIS A 182 -13.76 23.11 3.73
C HIS A 182 -12.72 22.80 2.66
N ALA A 183 -12.04 23.82 2.11
CA ALA A 183 -10.97 23.61 1.16
C ALA A 183 -9.83 22.76 1.75
N TRP A 184 -9.47 22.94 3.03
CA TRP A 184 -8.43 22.15 3.68
C TRP A 184 -8.82 20.68 3.80
N ILE A 185 -10.05 20.39 4.19
CA ILE A 185 -10.60 19.04 4.37
C ILE A 185 -10.88 18.38 3.02
N GLU A 186 -11.57 19.03 2.09
CA GLU A 186 -11.79 18.52 0.74
C GLU A 186 -10.46 18.20 0.05
N LYS A 187 -9.44 19.05 0.26
CA LYS A 187 -8.11 18.80 -0.28
C LYS A 187 -7.47 17.53 0.30
N ARG A 188 -7.91 17.04 1.43
CA ARG A 188 -7.29 15.93 2.18
C ARG A 188 -8.21 14.73 2.37
N ALA A 189 -9.50 14.84 2.03
CA ALA A 189 -10.47 13.77 2.17
C ALA A 189 -10.14 12.57 1.28
N ASN A 190 -9.49 12.83 0.14
CA ASN A 190 -9.08 11.83 -0.83
C ASN A 190 -7.55 11.79 -0.97
N PRO A 191 -6.94 10.60 -1.12
CA PRO A 191 -5.56 10.43 -1.53
C PRO A 191 -5.23 11.27 -2.78
N LYS A 192 -4.08 11.95 -2.76
CA LYS A 192 -3.67 12.86 -3.84
C LYS A 192 -2.36 12.50 -4.50
N THR A 193 -1.53 11.76 -3.79
CA THR A 193 -0.23 11.32 -4.28
C THR A 193 -0.28 9.80 -4.44
N ASN A 194 0.53 9.27 -5.34
CA ASN A 194 0.69 7.82 -5.48
C ASN A 194 1.10 7.16 -4.15
N TYR A 195 1.81 7.90 -3.29
CA TYR A 195 2.18 7.42 -1.96
C TYR A 195 0.97 7.31 -1.03
N ASP A 196 0.11 8.34 -0.98
CA ASP A 196 -1.11 8.29 -0.17
C ASP A 196 -2.05 7.18 -0.65
N ILE A 197 -2.18 7.02 -1.99
CA ILE A 197 -2.97 5.94 -2.61
C ILE A 197 -2.40 4.58 -2.21
N LEU A 198 -1.09 4.37 -2.35
CA LEU A 198 -0.42 3.12 -1.97
C LEU A 198 -0.62 2.81 -0.49
N ARG A 199 -0.33 3.76 0.41
CA ARG A 199 -0.46 3.56 1.85
C ARG A 199 -1.89 3.21 2.23
N LYS A 200 -2.89 3.93 1.70
CA LYS A 200 -4.29 3.64 1.99
C LYS A 200 -4.74 2.30 1.42
N GLY A 201 -4.32 1.96 0.20
CA GLY A 201 -4.58 0.67 -0.41
C GLY A 201 -4.00 -0.49 0.39
N VAL A 202 -2.76 -0.37 0.87
CA VAL A 202 -2.13 -1.36 1.76
C VAL A 202 -2.94 -1.54 3.03
N PHE A 203 -3.33 -0.43 3.65
CA PHE A 203 -4.09 -0.44 4.89
C PHE A 203 -5.45 -1.14 4.73
N LEU A 204 -6.23 -0.75 3.71
CA LEU A 204 -7.55 -1.35 3.42
C LEU A 204 -7.45 -2.83 3.08
N ALA A 205 -6.44 -3.23 2.33
CA ALA A 205 -6.23 -4.63 1.98
C ALA A 205 -5.94 -5.49 3.22
N CYS A 206 -5.18 -4.95 4.17
CA CYS A 206 -4.87 -5.67 5.41
C CYS A 206 -6.09 -5.80 6.31
N GLU A 207 -6.89 -4.74 6.51
CA GLU A 207 -8.17 -4.84 7.25
C GLU A 207 -9.10 -5.88 6.60
N LYS A 208 -9.23 -5.85 5.28
CA LYS A 208 -10.07 -6.82 4.56
C LYS A 208 -9.55 -8.25 4.65
N ALA A 209 -8.23 -8.45 4.63
CA ALA A 209 -7.63 -9.76 4.85
C ALA A 209 -7.87 -10.26 6.28
N GLU A 210 -7.79 -9.38 7.28
CA GLU A 210 -8.11 -9.68 8.68
C GLU A 210 -9.56 -10.14 8.84
N GLU A 211 -10.52 -9.39 8.27
CA GLU A 211 -11.93 -9.78 8.26
C GLU A 211 -12.16 -11.16 7.62
N LEU A 212 -11.46 -11.45 6.51
CA LEU A 212 -11.55 -12.75 5.83
C LEU A 212 -11.03 -13.90 6.71
N ILE A 213 -9.89 -13.73 7.37
CA ILE A 213 -9.30 -14.78 8.22
C ILE A 213 -10.05 -14.94 9.55
N GLU A 214 -10.63 -13.87 10.09
CA GLU A 214 -11.48 -13.91 11.28
C GLU A 214 -12.78 -14.66 10.99
N ALA A 215 -13.41 -14.40 9.84
CA ALA A 215 -14.60 -15.11 9.40
C ALA A 215 -14.32 -16.59 9.14
N ASN A 216 -13.17 -16.91 8.54
CA ASN A 216 -12.73 -18.28 8.30
C ASN A 216 -11.19 -18.35 8.12
N PRO A 217 -10.44 -18.94 9.08
CA PRO A 217 -8.99 -19.07 8.96
C PRO A 217 -8.52 -19.82 7.71
N GLU A 218 -9.36 -20.66 7.10
CA GLU A 218 -9.07 -21.33 5.83
C GLU A 218 -8.90 -20.37 4.65
N ASN A 219 -9.28 -19.10 4.80
CA ASN A 219 -9.02 -18.03 3.84
C ASN A 219 -7.54 -17.62 3.75
N ILE A 220 -6.67 -18.18 4.58
CA ILE A 220 -5.21 -18.12 4.38
C ILE A 220 -4.85 -19.04 3.20
N ARG A 221 -4.72 -18.44 2.01
CA ARG A 221 -4.34 -19.13 0.77
C ARG A 221 -2.87 -19.54 0.77
N PHE A 222 -2.02 -18.77 1.47
CA PHE A 222 -0.58 -18.96 1.51
C PHE A 222 -0.14 -20.39 1.87
N LYS A 223 -0.90 -21.08 2.72
CA LYS A 223 -0.62 -22.48 3.11
C LYS A 223 -0.51 -23.44 1.93
N LYS A 224 -1.17 -23.15 0.79
CA LYS A 224 -1.08 -23.96 -0.44
C LYS A 224 0.33 -24.00 -1.02
N PHE A 225 1.18 -23.02 -0.69
CA PHE A 225 2.58 -22.95 -1.12
C PHE A 225 3.54 -23.65 -0.16
N ILE A 226 3.07 -24.14 0.99
CA ILE A 226 3.90 -24.78 2.01
C ILE A 226 3.49 -26.25 2.15
N LYS A 227 4.48 -27.13 2.03
CA LYS A 227 4.25 -28.57 2.12
C LYS A 227 3.71 -28.97 3.50
N ASN A 228 2.57 -29.67 3.53
CA ASN A 228 1.90 -30.19 4.73
C ASN A 228 1.53 -29.11 5.77
N ALA A 229 1.32 -27.87 5.33
CA ALA A 229 1.02 -26.80 6.25
C ALA A 229 -0.39 -26.88 6.82
N LYS A 230 -0.51 -26.51 8.10
CA LYS A 230 -1.78 -26.41 8.81
C LYS A 230 -2.13 -24.96 9.09
N THR A 231 -3.41 -24.66 9.04
CA THR A 231 -3.94 -23.31 9.25
C THR A 231 -3.58 -22.78 10.63
N GLU A 232 -3.67 -23.63 11.67
CA GLU A 232 -3.39 -23.24 13.05
C GLU A 232 -1.91 -22.87 13.29
N GLU A 233 -1.00 -23.42 12.48
CA GLU A 233 0.43 -23.13 12.56
C GLU A 233 0.78 -21.80 11.89
N ILE A 234 0.06 -21.43 10.82
CA ILE A 234 0.33 -20.24 10.01
C ILE A 234 -0.48 -19.01 10.49
N LEU A 235 -1.65 -19.21 11.08
CA LEU A 235 -2.57 -18.13 11.44
C LEU A 235 -1.90 -17.00 12.26
N PRO A 236 -1.13 -17.28 13.35
CA PRO A 236 -0.48 -16.22 14.10
C PRO A 236 0.54 -15.43 13.26
N GLU A 237 1.32 -16.12 12.42
CA GLU A 237 2.31 -15.50 11.53
C GLU A 237 1.63 -14.56 10.51
N MET A 238 0.47 -14.94 9.97
CA MET A 238 -0.28 -14.09 9.04
C MET A 238 -0.93 -12.88 9.72
N GLN A 239 -1.41 -13.03 10.94
CA GLN A 239 -1.92 -11.90 11.72
C GLN A 239 -0.81 -10.88 12.02
N ASP A 240 0.37 -11.36 12.43
CA ASP A 240 1.55 -10.52 12.66
C ASP A 240 2.04 -9.87 11.35
N TYR A 241 2.00 -10.60 10.23
CA TYR A 241 2.33 -10.10 8.90
C TYR A 241 1.44 -8.92 8.50
N LEU A 242 0.11 -9.07 8.61
CA LEU A 242 -0.86 -8.01 8.28
C LEU A 242 -0.72 -6.80 9.20
N ASN A 243 -0.58 -7.01 10.51
CA ASN A 243 -0.34 -5.94 11.48
C ASN A 243 0.95 -5.17 11.19
N THR A 244 2.01 -5.87 10.82
CA THR A 244 3.28 -5.25 10.46
C THR A 244 3.14 -4.42 9.17
N LEU A 245 2.52 -4.97 8.11
CA LEU A 245 2.36 -4.23 6.85
C LEU A 245 1.54 -2.94 7.01
N LYS A 246 0.48 -2.95 7.83
CA LYS A 246 -0.34 -1.75 8.12
C LYS A 246 0.47 -0.59 8.70
N THR A 247 1.52 -0.88 9.47
CA THR A 247 2.27 0.12 10.22
C THR A 247 3.59 0.52 9.56
N LEU A 248 4.09 -0.28 8.61
CA LEU A 248 5.40 -0.05 7.98
C LEU A 248 5.44 1.15 7.03
N LEU A 249 4.31 1.52 6.42
CA LEU A 249 4.21 2.75 5.62
C LEU A 249 3.73 3.90 6.51
N PRO A 250 4.62 4.82 6.91
CA PRO A 250 4.23 5.90 7.80
C PRO A 250 3.31 6.91 7.12
N VAL A 251 2.58 7.66 7.95
CA VAL A 251 1.77 8.81 7.52
C VAL A 251 2.64 9.84 6.76
N ARG A 252 3.90 10.02 7.17
CA ARG A 252 4.85 10.91 6.50
C ARG A 252 5.60 10.16 5.40
N GLU A 253 5.45 10.61 4.16
CA GLU A 253 6.26 10.10 3.05
C GLU A 253 7.77 10.19 3.37
N TRP A 254 8.48 9.09 3.15
CA TRP A 254 9.93 9.02 3.32
C TRP A 254 10.66 9.82 2.23
N SER A 255 11.64 10.62 2.63
CA SER A 255 12.67 11.12 1.72
C SER A 255 13.80 10.09 1.61
N GLY A 256 13.86 9.29 0.54
CA GLY A 256 14.95 8.32 0.29
C GLY A 256 14.50 6.96 -0.23
N LYS A 257 15.11 5.86 0.26
CA LYS A 257 14.80 4.46 -0.11
C LYS A 257 13.43 4.03 0.43
N LYS A 258 12.38 4.48 -0.25
CA LYS A 258 10.99 4.54 0.26
C LYS A 258 10.36 3.20 0.63
N PHE A 259 10.81 2.09 0.03
CA PHE A 259 10.08 0.83 0.19
C PHE A 259 10.96 -0.38 0.50
N LYS A 260 12.26 -0.18 0.77
CA LYS A 260 13.18 -1.29 1.04
C LYS A 260 12.70 -2.20 2.17
N LEU A 261 12.36 -1.61 3.32
CA LEU A 261 11.92 -2.38 4.49
C LEU A 261 10.55 -3.00 4.24
N PHE A 262 9.62 -2.22 3.66
CA PHE A 262 8.29 -2.70 3.32
C PHE A 262 8.35 -3.89 2.37
N ASN A 263 9.13 -3.82 1.28
CA ASN A 263 9.31 -4.93 0.34
C ASN A 263 9.88 -6.17 1.02
N ARG A 264 10.89 -6.02 1.89
CA ARG A 264 11.49 -7.14 2.62
C ARG A 264 10.47 -7.84 3.50
N THR A 265 9.64 -7.08 4.21
CA THR A 265 8.55 -7.65 5.01
C THR A 265 7.50 -8.31 4.12
N LEU A 266 7.09 -7.65 3.03
CA LEU A 266 6.09 -8.15 2.08
C LEU A 266 6.45 -9.54 1.55
N VAL A 267 7.71 -9.75 1.19
CA VAL A 267 8.20 -11.01 0.59
C VAL A 267 8.78 -11.99 1.62
N HIS A 268 8.82 -11.63 2.91
CA HIS A 268 9.49 -12.41 3.94
C HIS A 268 8.93 -13.83 4.01
N GLU A 269 7.61 -13.99 4.02
CA GLU A 269 7.00 -15.33 4.15
C GLU A 269 7.38 -16.28 2.99
N TRP A 270 7.79 -15.74 1.84
CA TRP A 270 8.19 -16.50 0.65
C TRP A 270 9.61 -17.08 0.71
N GLU A 271 10.19 -17.20 1.91
CA GLU A 271 11.45 -17.88 2.18
C GLU A 271 11.37 -19.40 1.91
N ASP A 272 12.32 -20.17 2.43
CA ASP A 272 12.70 -21.51 1.96
C ASP A 272 11.56 -22.56 1.97
N LYS A 273 10.50 -22.35 2.77
CA LYS A 273 9.36 -23.27 2.87
C LYS A 273 8.30 -23.07 1.77
N ALA A 274 8.17 -21.87 1.23
CA ALA A 274 7.14 -21.53 0.24
C ALA A 274 7.62 -21.81 -1.20
N ASN A 275 6.83 -22.55 -1.98
CA ASN A 275 7.11 -22.85 -3.39
C ASN A 275 5.81 -23.17 -4.15
N SER A 276 5.66 -22.63 -5.37
CA SER A 276 4.57 -22.93 -6.30
C SER A 276 4.50 -24.41 -6.69
N ASP A 277 5.61 -25.15 -6.61
CA ASP A 277 5.64 -26.59 -6.84
C ASP A 277 4.80 -27.40 -5.82
N HIS A 278 4.45 -26.78 -4.68
CA HIS A 278 3.63 -27.41 -3.64
C HIS A 278 2.13 -27.27 -3.90
N LEU A 279 1.70 -26.50 -4.90
CA LEU A 279 0.29 -26.38 -5.26
C LEU A 279 -0.29 -27.76 -5.64
N GLU A 280 -1.46 -28.06 -5.07
CA GLU A 280 -2.18 -29.31 -5.37
C GLU A 280 -2.67 -29.34 -6.82
N ASP A 281 -3.27 -28.23 -7.28
CA ASP A 281 -3.66 -28.05 -8.67
C ASP A 281 -2.54 -27.36 -9.44
N LYS A 282 -1.78 -28.15 -10.20
CA LYS A 282 -0.71 -27.65 -11.07
C LYS A 282 -1.23 -26.90 -12.30
N ASN A 283 -2.54 -26.94 -12.57
CA ASN A 283 -3.17 -26.21 -13.67
C ASN A 283 -3.70 -24.84 -13.25
N ASP A 284 -3.69 -24.52 -11.95
CA ASP A 284 -4.03 -23.18 -11.46
C ASP A 284 -2.93 -22.19 -11.84
N LYS A 285 -2.98 -21.74 -13.10
CA LYS A 285 -2.01 -20.80 -13.67
C LYS A 285 -1.97 -19.50 -12.91
N PHE A 286 -3.10 -19.06 -12.37
CA PHE A 286 -3.18 -17.80 -11.63
C PHE A 286 -2.32 -17.91 -10.37
N LEU A 287 -2.61 -18.88 -9.49
CA LEU A 287 -1.84 -19.04 -8.25
C LEU A 287 -0.39 -19.44 -8.50
N PHE A 288 -0.14 -20.29 -9.49
CA PHE A 288 1.23 -20.63 -9.88
C PHE A 288 2.03 -19.38 -10.27
N THR A 289 1.45 -18.51 -11.11
CA THR A 289 2.13 -17.28 -11.58
C THR A 289 2.39 -16.31 -10.44
N LEU A 290 1.40 -16.05 -9.58
CA LEU A 290 1.59 -15.15 -8.44
C LEU A 290 2.63 -15.69 -7.46
N GLY A 291 2.62 -17.00 -7.19
CA GLY A 291 3.62 -17.65 -6.34
C GLY A 291 5.04 -17.56 -6.89
N GLU A 292 5.21 -17.74 -8.20
CA GLU A 292 6.52 -17.59 -8.86
C GLU A 292 7.03 -16.14 -8.78
N ILE A 293 6.15 -15.15 -8.96
CA ILE A 293 6.51 -13.73 -8.80
C ILE A 293 7.00 -13.47 -7.38
N MET A 294 6.23 -13.87 -6.36
CA MET A 294 6.61 -13.62 -4.96
C MET A 294 7.88 -14.35 -4.55
N LYS A 295 8.07 -15.59 -5.01
CA LYS A 295 9.30 -16.35 -4.77
C LYS A 295 10.52 -15.69 -5.40
N CYS A 296 10.37 -15.21 -6.64
CA CYS A 296 11.43 -14.47 -7.32
C CYS A 296 11.71 -13.14 -6.63
N ALA A 297 10.69 -12.37 -6.26
CA ALA A 297 10.83 -11.11 -5.53
C ALA A 297 11.61 -11.29 -4.21
N ARG A 298 11.31 -12.32 -3.41
CA ARG A 298 12.08 -12.66 -2.21
C ARG A 298 13.55 -12.92 -2.54
N ASN A 299 13.82 -13.84 -3.46
CA ASN A 299 15.19 -14.22 -3.79
C ASN A 299 16.01 -13.05 -4.35
N TRP A 300 15.39 -12.24 -5.21
CA TRP A 300 16.06 -11.14 -5.90
C TRP A 300 16.24 -9.89 -5.02
N SER A 301 15.30 -9.61 -4.11
CA SER A 301 15.39 -8.49 -3.17
C SER A 301 16.60 -8.58 -2.21
N THR A 302 17.14 -9.78 -2.02
CA THR A 302 18.34 -10.03 -1.20
C THR A 302 19.63 -9.70 -1.95
N HIS A 303 19.58 -9.69 -3.28
CA HIS A 303 20.75 -9.65 -4.16
C HIS A 303 20.80 -8.45 -5.11
N SER A 304 19.74 -7.64 -5.16
CA SER A 304 19.65 -6.46 -6.03
C SER A 304 19.37 -5.18 -5.24
N ARG A 305 19.93 -4.06 -5.72
CA ARG A 305 19.60 -2.71 -5.24
C ARG A 305 18.33 -2.15 -5.89
N GLU A 306 17.84 -2.74 -6.98
CA GLU A 306 16.63 -2.27 -7.68
C GLU A 306 15.41 -2.26 -6.75
N PHE A 307 15.31 -3.25 -5.85
CA PHE A 307 14.24 -3.32 -4.84
C PHE A 307 14.40 -2.30 -3.70
N ASP A 308 15.53 -1.59 -3.60
CA ASP A 308 15.70 -0.50 -2.64
C ASP A 308 15.03 0.80 -3.11
N GLU A 309 14.76 0.93 -4.41
CA GLU A 309 14.38 2.18 -5.09
C GLU A 309 13.10 1.99 -5.93
N LEU A 310 12.20 1.12 -5.45
CA LEU A 310 10.90 0.91 -6.10
C LEU A 310 10.08 2.20 -6.13
N THR A 311 9.31 2.39 -7.19
CA THR A 311 8.27 3.42 -7.24
C THR A 311 6.98 2.91 -6.59
N GLU A 312 6.04 3.81 -6.33
CA GLU A 312 4.73 3.50 -5.76
C GLU A 312 3.95 2.51 -6.63
N ALA A 313 4.01 2.67 -7.97
CA ALA A 313 3.37 1.77 -8.93
C ALA A 313 3.97 0.35 -8.91
N GLN A 314 5.29 0.26 -8.74
CA GLN A 314 5.99 -1.01 -8.69
C GLN A 314 5.73 -1.73 -7.36
N MET A 315 5.63 -0.97 -6.26
CA MET A 315 5.26 -1.50 -4.96
C MET A 315 3.79 -1.95 -4.92
N ALA A 316 2.88 -1.19 -5.53
CA ALA A 316 1.47 -1.57 -5.67
C ALA A 316 1.31 -2.89 -6.44
N PHE A 317 2.11 -3.09 -7.50
CA PHE A 317 2.15 -4.34 -8.26
C PHE A 317 2.51 -5.52 -7.36
N LEU A 318 3.64 -5.43 -6.65
CA LEU A 318 4.09 -6.51 -5.76
C LEU A 318 3.09 -6.76 -4.63
N PHE A 319 2.52 -5.69 -4.07
CA PHE A 319 1.57 -5.78 -2.99
C PHE A 319 0.29 -6.49 -3.40
N MET A 320 -0.34 -6.12 -4.53
CA MET A 320 -1.55 -6.80 -5.02
C MET A 320 -1.30 -8.28 -5.33
N VAL A 321 -0.13 -8.60 -5.93
CA VAL A 321 0.29 -10.00 -6.16
C VAL A 321 0.42 -10.76 -4.84
N ALA A 322 1.06 -10.16 -3.84
CA ALA A 322 1.22 -10.76 -2.51
C ALA A 322 -0.14 -11.04 -1.86
N MET A 323 -1.04 -10.05 -1.83
CA MET A 323 -2.36 -10.18 -1.22
C MET A 323 -3.20 -11.29 -1.88
N ARG A 324 -3.22 -11.35 -3.22
CA ARG A 324 -3.92 -12.40 -3.98
C ARG A 324 -3.27 -13.77 -3.86
N ALA A 325 -1.97 -13.85 -3.65
CA ALA A 325 -1.28 -15.11 -3.41
C ALA A 325 -1.48 -15.61 -1.96
N MET A 326 -1.54 -14.70 -0.98
CA MET A 326 -1.55 -15.04 0.44
C MET A 326 -2.95 -15.27 1.01
N PHE A 327 -3.98 -14.60 0.47
CA PHE A 327 -5.35 -14.64 1.02
C PHE A 327 -6.42 -14.93 -0.04
N CYS A 328 -7.53 -15.54 0.39
CA CYS A 328 -8.66 -15.91 -0.45
C CYS A 328 -9.65 -14.75 -0.68
N PHE A 329 -9.21 -13.70 -1.38
CA PHE A 329 -10.13 -12.66 -1.84
C PHE A 329 -11.10 -13.18 -2.91
N PRO A 330 -12.35 -12.66 -2.95
CA PRO A 330 -13.28 -12.88 -4.06
C PRO A 330 -12.69 -12.44 -5.40
N ASP A 331 -13.03 -13.10 -6.50
CA ASP A 331 -12.45 -12.84 -7.83
C ASP A 331 -12.79 -11.45 -8.36
N GLU A 332 -13.91 -10.87 -7.91
CA GLU A 332 -14.30 -9.50 -8.19
C GLU A 332 -13.20 -8.51 -7.79
N LEU A 333 -13.17 -7.36 -8.46
CA LEU A 333 -12.28 -6.28 -8.08
C LEU A 333 -12.64 -5.75 -6.68
N GLN A 334 -11.66 -5.73 -5.77
CA GLN A 334 -11.85 -5.26 -4.41
C GLN A 334 -11.57 -3.75 -4.29
N ASP A 335 -12.21 -3.06 -3.34
CA ASP A 335 -12.06 -1.59 -3.15
C ASP A 335 -10.60 -1.14 -3.01
N TYR A 336 -9.77 -1.90 -2.29
CA TYR A 336 -8.34 -1.58 -2.14
C TYR A 336 -7.58 -1.73 -3.47
N GLU A 337 -7.97 -2.68 -4.31
CA GLU A 337 -7.36 -2.93 -5.62
C GLU A 337 -7.78 -1.82 -6.58
N GLN A 338 -9.06 -1.46 -6.58
CA GLN A 338 -9.56 -0.32 -7.35
C GLN A 338 -8.75 0.94 -7.03
N LEU A 339 -8.54 1.22 -5.73
CA LEU A 339 -7.74 2.36 -5.27
C LEU A 339 -6.28 2.25 -5.74
N LEU A 340 -5.61 1.11 -5.53
CA LEU A 340 -4.22 0.92 -5.97
C LEU A 340 -4.05 1.01 -7.49
N LEU A 341 -5.06 0.62 -8.25
CA LEU A 341 -5.06 0.71 -9.71
C LEU A 341 -5.20 2.15 -10.23
N GLU A 342 -5.47 3.14 -9.38
CA GLU A 342 -5.43 4.56 -9.72
C GLU A 342 -4.00 5.09 -9.86
N ILE A 343 -3.00 4.40 -9.28
CA ILE A 343 -1.58 4.76 -9.40
C ILE A 343 -1.09 4.63 -10.85
N TYR A 344 -1.71 3.75 -11.64
CA TYR A 344 -1.33 3.52 -13.03
C TYR A 344 -2.06 4.51 -13.94
N GLU A 345 -1.36 5.59 -14.27
CA GLU A 345 -1.77 6.54 -15.30
C GLU A 345 -1.92 5.84 -16.66
N ASP A 346 -2.85 6.31 -17.49
CA ASP A 346 -3.04 5.88 -18.89
C ASP A 346 -3.32 4.38 -19.11
N LYS A 347 -3.98 3.71 -18.15
CA LYS A 347 -4.45 2.33 -18.36
C LYS A 347 -5.41 2.27 -19.57
N PRO A 348 -5.10 1.49 -20.61
CA PRO A 348 -5.91 1.46 -21.83
C PRO A 348 -7.27 0.85 -21.52
N ASP A 349 -8.34 1.22 -22.24
CA ASP A 349 -9.68 0.62 -22.08
C ASP A 349 -9.74 -0.87 -22.43
N GLU A 350 -8.93 -1.27 -23.41
CA GLU A 350 -8.75 -2.65 -23.81
C GLU A 350 -7.26 -2.99 -23.97
N LEU A 351 -6.92 -4.27 -23.80
CA LEU A 351 -5.60 -4.78 -24.15
C LEU A 351 -5.48 -4.97 -25.66
N ASP A 352 -4.48 -4.33 -26.27
CA ASP A 352 -4.09 -4.64 -27.65
C ASP A 352 -3.33 -5.97 -27.68
N ILE A 353 -4.05 -7.04 -28.04
CA ILE A 353 -3.49 -8.40 -28.09
C ILE A 353 -2.42 -8.55 -29.18
N GLY A 354 -2.49 -7.75 -30.25
CA GLY A 354 -1.46 -7.74 -31.28
C GLY A 354 -0.14 -7.24 -30.73
N LEU A 355 -0.16 -6.10 -30.03
CA LEU A 355 1.01 -5.53 -29.37
C LEU A 355 1.50 -6.40 -28.22
N LEU A 356 0.61 -6.94 -27.39
CA LEU A 356 0.99 -7.85 -26.30
C LEU A 356 1.68 -9.10 -26.83
N LYS A 357 1.17 -9.67 -27.92
CA LYS A 357 1.81 -10.82 -28.58
C LYS A 357 3.21 -10.47 -29.06
N GLN A 358 3.39 -9.31 -29.68
CA GLN A 358 4.71 -8.86 -30.13
C GLN A 358 5.66 -8.68 -28.93
N HIS A 359 5.19 -8.03 -27.87
CA HIS A 359 5.95 -7.84 -26.63
C HIS A 359 6.40 -9.19 -26.02
N LEU A 360 5.51 -10.17 -25.93
CA LEU A 360 5.84 -11.51 -25.44
C LEU A 360 6.91 -12.21 -26.29
N ILE A 361 6.85 -12.05 -27.62
CA ILE A 361 7.87 -12.59 -28.53
C ILE A 361 9.21 -11.90 -28.27
N ASP A 362 9.23 -10.57 -28.18
CA ASP A 362 10.44 -9.78 -27.99
C ASP A 362 11.09 -10.05 -26.62
N SER A 363 10.28 -10.11 -25.55
CA SER A 363 10.72 -10.45 -24.20
C SER A 363 11.31 -11.86 -24.13
N TYR A 364 10.68 -12.83 -24.80
CA TYR A 364 11.19 -14.19 -24.91
C TYR A 364 12.54 -14.25 -25.63
N ILE A 365 12.65 -13.64 -26.81
CA ILE A 365 13.88 -13.62 -27.60
C ILE A 365 15.00 -12.95 -26.80
N SER A 366 14.75 -11.76 -26.26
CA SER A 366 15.72 -10.99 -25.47
C SER A 366 16.26 -11.79 -24.28
N THR A 367 15.35 -12.45 -23.55
CA THR A 367 15.70 -13.34 -22.42
C THR A 367 16.57 -14.50 -22.87
N GLN A 368 16.22 -15.20 -23.96
CA GLN A 368 16.98 -16.34 -24.46
C GLN A 368 18.36 -15.94 -24.98
N GLU A 369 18.48 -14.80 -25.67
CA GLU A 369 19.74 -14.26 -26.13
C GLU A 369 20.66 -13.89 -24.96
N ARG A 370 20.12 -13.19 -23.96
CA ARG A 370 20.85 -12.81 -22.74
C ARG A 370 21.35 -14.05 -22.01
N TYR A 371 20.47 -15.03 -21.80
CA TYR A 371 20.85 -16.28 -21.12
C TYR A 371 21.93 -17.04 -21.91
N SER A 372 21.77 -17.16 -23.23
CA SER A 372 22.78 -17.79 -24.10
C SER A 372 24.13 -17.08 -24.02
N ASN A 373 24.14 -15.75 -23.95
CA ASN A 373 25.37 -14.96 -23.78
C ASN A 373 26.02 -15.21 -22.42
N ILE A 374 25.24 -15.29 -21.34
CA ILE A 374 25.73 -15.67 -20.01
C ILE A 374 26.38 -17.07 -20.08
N LEU A 375 25.72 -18.06 -20.67
CA LEU A 375 26.25 -19.42 -20.79
C LEU A 375 27.57 -19.47 -21.58
N LYS A 376 27.66 -18.77 -22.73
CA LYS A 376 28.89 -18.66 -23.53
C LYS A 376 30.06 -18.09 -22.71
N ARG A 377 29.79 -17.12 -21.83
CA ARG A 377 30.81 -16.48 -20.99
C ARG A 377 31.33 -17.41 -19.90
N ILE A 378 30.50 -18.28 -19.33
CA ILE A 378 30.88 -19.14 -18.18
C ILE A 378 31.72 -20.37 -18.61
N LYS A 379 31.79 -20.70 -19.92
CA LYS A 379 32.60 -21.81 -20.46
C LYS A 379 32.43 -23.13 -19.68
N ILE A 380 31.21 -23.46 -19.25
CA ILE A 380 30.96 -24.74 -18.58
C ILE A 380 30.89 -25.84 -19.65
N ASP A 381 31.94 -26.64 -19.75
CA ASP A 381 31.93 -27.88 -20.53
C ASP A 381 30.84 -28.81 -20.00
N GLY A 382 29.91 -29.22 -20.88
CA GLY A 382 28.88 -30.20 -20.58
C GLY A 382 27.51 -29.65 -20.13
N PHE A 383 27.30 -28.33 -20.15
CA PHE A 383 25.96 -27.79 -19.90
C PHE A 383 25.06 -28.08 -21.11
N LYS A 384 24.01 -28.89 -20.91
CA LYS A 384 22.98 -29.10 -21.93
C LYS A 384 22.31 -27.75 -22.17
N ASP A 385 22.27 -27.34 -23.44
CA ASP A 385 21.30 -26.36 -23.95
C ASP A 385 19.96 -26.63 -23.23
N PRO A 386 19.25 -25.62 -22.69
CA PRO A 386 18.05 -25.83 -21.88
C PRO A 386 16.90 -26.23 -22.79
N LYS A 387 17.04 -27.38 -23.44
CA LYS A 387 16.04 -28.06 -24.24
C LYS A 387 14.83 -28.26 -23.33
N GLY A 388 13.84 -27.38 -23.48
CA GLY A 388 12.58 -27.48 -22.77
C GLY A 388 12.51 -26.82 -21.39
N ASN A 389 13.39 -25.88 -21.02
CA ASN A 389 13.11 -25.07 -19.84
C ASN A 389 11.96 -24.09 -20.12
N TYR A 390 10.90 -24.16 -19.32
CA TYR A 390 9.84 -23.16 -19.26
C TYR A 390 10.45 -21.77 -19.07
N PHE A 391 9.94 -20.74 -19.77
CA PHE A 391 10.48 -19.37 -19.75
C PHE A 391 10.78 -18.84 -18.33
N ILE A 392 9.87 -19.09 -17.37
CA ILE A 392 10.04 -18.72 -15.96
C ILE A 392 11.30 -19.36 -15.36
N ALA A 393 11.60 -20.62 -15.68
CA ALA A 393 12.82 -21.29 -15.23
C ALA A 393 14.07 -20.65 -15.85
N THR A 394 14.02 -20.19 -17.10
CA THR A 394 15.11 -19.44 -17.73
C THR A 394 15.36 -18.12 -17.00
N ILE A 395 14.31 -17.36 -16.68
CA ILE A 395 14.41 -16.14 -15.87
C ILE A 395 15.03 -16.41 -14.48
N LYS A 396 14.56 -17.45 -13.78
CA LYS A 396 15.11 -17.83 -12.47
C LYS A 396 16.59 -18.20 -12.54
N ASN A 397 16.97 -18.98 -13.56
CA ASN A 397 18.34 -19.43 -13.76
C ASN A 397 19.28 -18.31 -14.23
N MET A 398 18.76 -17.32 -14.98
CA MET A 398 19.52 -16.13 -15.35
C MET A 398 20.07 -15.45 -14.10
N HIS A 399 19.21 -15.15 -13.10
CA HIS A 399 19.68 -14.56 -11.85
C HIS A 399 20.81 -15.36 -11.18
N TYR A 400 20.65 -16.68 -11.02
CA TYR A 400 21.64 -17.51 -10.33
C TYR A 400 23.00 -17.54 -11.04
N ASN A 401 22.98 -17.72 -12.37
CA ASN A 401 24.19 -17.83 -13.18
C ASN A 401 24.86 -16.46 -13.40
N GLU A 402 24.06 -15.42 -13.58
CA GLU A 402 24.51 -14.04 -13.71
C GLU A 402 25.14 -13.55 -12.40
N PHE A 403 24.48 -13.74 -11.25
CA PHE A 403 24.99 -13.32 -9.94
C PHE A 403 26.32 -13.99 -9.58
N LYS A 404 26.43 -15.32 -9.75
CA LYS A 404 27.63 -16.08 -9.38
C LYS A 404 28.85 -15.75 -10.24
N TYR A 405 28.64 -15.35 -11.50
CA TYR A 405 29.71 -15.12 -12.47
C TYR A 405 30.06 -13.63 -12.64
N LEU A 406 29.07 -12.74 -12.72
CA LEU A 406 29.32 -11.31 -12.92
C LEU A 406 29.93 -10.63 -11.69
N GLN A 407 29.65 -11.10 -10.46
CA GLN A 407 30.40 -10.67 -9.27
C GLN A 407 31.92 -10.86 -9.43
N ARG A 408 32.35 -11.90 -10.17
CA ARG A 408 33.78 -12.20 -10.38
C ARG A 408 34.41 -11.33 -11.46
N LEU A 409 33.61 -10.76 -12.37
CA LEU A 409 34.09 -9.99 -13.51
C LEU A 409 33.92 -8.47 -13.37
N GLY A 410 33.19 -8.00 -12.36
CA GLY A 410 32.93 -6.57 -12.15
C GLY A 410 32.02 -5.93 -13.20
N ASP A 411 31.51 -6.72 -14.15
CA ASP A 411 30.60 -6.34 -15.23
C ASP A 411 29.19 -6.73 -14.81
N ILE A 412 28.53 -5.93 -13.98
CA ILE A 412 27.12 -6.14 -13.64
C ILE A 412 26.30 -5.51 -14.78
N SER A 413 26.09 -6.24 -15.87
CA SER A 413 24.96 -5.90 -16.74
C SER A 413 23.70 -6.04 -15.89
N GLU A 414 23.03 -4.92 -15.57
CA GLU A 414 21.88 -4.93 -14.67
C GLU A 414 20.77 -5.81 -15.28
N PHE A 415 20.55 -6.98 -14.70
CA PHE A 415 19.29 -7.68 -14.92
C PHE A 415 18.20 -6.78 -14.34
N LYS A 416 17.26 -6.36 -15.17
CA LYS A 416 16.10 -5.57 -14.73
C LYS A 416 15.16 -6.53 -14.01
N TYR A 417 15.38 -6.71 -12.71
CA TYR A 417 14.68 -7.69 -11.89
C TYR A 417 13.19 -7.46 -11.90
N LEU A 418 12.75 -6.20 -11.84
CA LEU A 418 11.33 -5.92 -11.83
C LEU A 418 10.67 -6.21 -13.18
N GLN A 419 11.35 -5.90 -14.29
CA GLN A 419 10.87 -6.30 -15.61
C GLN A 419 10.75 -7.82 -15.70
N GLY A 420 11.71 -8.56 -15.14
CA GLY A 420 11.62 -10.02 -15.05
C GLY A 420 10.40 -10.52 -14.27
N LEU A 421 9.95 -9.82 -13.21
CA LEU A 421 8.72 -10.17 -12.49
C LEU A 421 7.47 -9.91 -13.34
N ILE A 422 7.46 -8.82 -14.10
CA ILE A 422 6.37 -8.48 -15.04
C ILE A 422 6.34 -9.48 -16.20
N ASP A 423 7.50 -9.91 -16.70
CA ASP A 423 7.60 -10.94 -17.73
C ASP A 423 7.08 -12.29 -17.20
N ILE A 424 7.38 -12.65 -15.94
CA ILE A 424 6.80 -13.84 -15.29
C ILE A 424 5.27 -13.74 -15.28
N PHE A 425 4.69 -12.58 -14.99
CA PHE A 425 3.24 -12.36 -15.07
C PHE A 425 2.72 -12.69 -16.48
N TRP A 426 3.22 -12.01 -17.50
CA TRP A 426 2.71 -12.15 -18.86
C TRP A 426 2.86 -13.57 -19.42
N HIS A 427 4.03 -14.18 -19.21
CA HIS A 427 4.33 -15.53 -19.68
C HIS A 427 3.73 -16.63 -18.81
N GLY A 428 3.37 -16.35 -17.54
CA GLY A 428 2.67 -17.30 -16.68
C GLY A 428 1.25 -17.60 -17.19
N PHE A 429 0.55 -16.58 -17.67
CA PHE A 429 -0.78 -16.72 -18.27
C PHE A 429 -0.74 -17.21 -19.73
N SER A 430 0.30 -16.83 -20.48
CA SER A 430 0.53 -17.28 -21.87
C SER A 430 1.86 -18.05 -22.01
N PRO A 431 1.96 -19.27 -21.43
CA PRO A 431 3.21 -20.01 -21.38
C PRO A 431 3.71 -20.42 -22.76
N VAL A 432 5.03 -20.33 -22.91
CA VAL A 432 5.73 -20.75 -24.13
C VAL A 432 5.84 -22.26 -24.15
N SER A 433 5.40 -22.88 -25.23
CA SER A 433 5.49 -24.33 -25.44
C SER A 433 6.38 -24.65 -26.62
N LEU A 434 7.32 -25.59 -26.47
CA LEU A 434 8.12 -26.10 -27.58
C LEU A 434 7.25 -26.98 -28.48
N ILE A 435 7.14 -26.64 -29.77
CA ILE A 435 6.38 -27.40 -30.77
C ILE A 435 7.27 -28.49 -31.38
N SER A 436 8.51 -28.16 -31.72
CA SER A 436 9.46 -29.10 -32.31
C SER A 436 10.91 -28.70 -32.01
N ASP A 437 11.72 -29.71 -31.66
CA ASP A 437 13.19 -29.66 -31.69
C ASP A 437 13.62 -30.24 -33.05
N ASN A 438 13.60 -29.39 -34.09
CA ASN A 438 13.92 -29.83 -35.45
C ASN A 438 15.44 -29.81 -35.65
N SER A 439 15.94 -30.95 -36.15
CA SER A 439 17.29 -31.25 -36.65
C SER A 439 18.40 -30.26 -36.27
N CYS A 440 19.29 -30.69 -35.39
CA CYS A 440 20.57 -30.03 -35.20
C CYS A 440 21.52 -30.40 -36.35
N ASP A 441 21.91 -29.41 -37.16
CA ASP A 441 22.85 -29.60 -38.26
C ASP A 441 24.26 -29.20 -37.84
N PHE A 442 25.24 -30.08 -38.09
CA PHE A 442 26.64 -29.73 -37.93
C PHE A 442 27.09 -28.85 -39.09
N LYS A 443 27.35 -27.58 -38.82
CA LYS A 443 28.00 -26.67 -39.75
C LYS A 443 29.50 -26.64 -39.49
N LYS A 444 30.29 -26.74 -40.55
CA LYS A 444 31.75 -26.66 -40.48
C LYS A 444 32.21 -25.39 -41.19
N ASP A 445 32.88 -24.53 -40.44
CA ASP A 445 33.67 -23.42 -40.97
C ASP A 445 35.17 -23.81 -40.93
N ASN A 446 36.02 -23.11 -41.68
CA ASN A 446 37.44 -23.40 -41.88
C ASN A 446 38.23 -23.59 -40.57
N ASN A 447 37.77 -23.03 -39.45
CA ASN A 447 38.42 -23.13 -38.14
C ASN A 447 37.55 -23.73 -37.01
N SER A 448 36.31 -24.18 -37.28
CA SER A 448 35.41 -24.67 -36.21
C SER A 448 34.22 -25.50 -36.70
N VAL A 449 33.73 -26.39 -35.84
CA VAL A 449 32.48 -27.13 -36.04
C VAL A 449 31.45 -26.55 -35.08
N PHE A 450 30.33 -26.08 -35.60
CA PHE A 450 29.20 -25.58 -34.82
C PHE A 450 27.98 -26.46 -35.06
N LEU A 451 27.15 -26.63 -34.02
CA LEU A 451 25.86 -27.28 -34.11
C LEU A 451 24.78 -26.19 -34.21
N GLU A 452 24.04 -26.14 -35.31
CA GLU A 452 22.90 -25.25 -35.49
C GLU A 452 21.61 -26.03 -35.23
N CYS A 453 20.92 -25.75 -34.12
CA CYS A 453 19.63 -26.36 -33.79
C CYS A 453 18.49 -25.37 -34.07
N LYS A 454 17.37 -25.86 -34.62
CA LYS A 454 16.17 -25.05 -34.88
C LYS A 454 15.06 -25.46 -33.94
N TYR A 455 14.63 -24.52 -33.09
CA TYR A 455 13.53 -24.72 -32.17
C TYR A 455 12.32 -23.90 -32.61
N GLU A 456 11.14 -24.52 -32.62
CA GLU A 456 9.88 -23.84 -32.89
C GLU A 456 9.07 -23.74 -31.60
N TYR A 457 8.64 -22.53 -31.24
CA TYR A 457 7.89 -22.25 -30.02
C TYR A 457 6.49 -21.71 -30.33
N ARG A 458 5.51 -22.03 -29.48
CA ARG A 458 4.14 -21.52 -29.52
C ARG A 458 3.84 -20.68 -28.29
N PHE A 459 3.15 -19.57 -28.52
CA PHE A 459 2.47 -18.77 -27.51
C PHE A 459 0.97 -18.85 -27.78
N ASN A 460 0.17 -19.24 -26.79
CA ASN A 460 -1.27 -19.05 -26.86
C ASN A 460 -1.60 -17.72 -26.18
N VAL A 461 -1.67 -16.63 -26.95
CA VAL A 461 -1.95 -15.28 -26.43
C VAL A 461 -3.37 -14.92 -26.80
N THR A 462 -4.27 -14.97 -25.84
CA THR A 462 -5.66 -14.53 -25.98
C THR A 462 -5.97 -13.54 -24.88
N ALA A 463 -6.92 -12.63 -25.12
CA ALA A 463 -7.38 -11.72 -24.07
C ALA A 463 -8.03 -12.45 -22.89
N GLU A 464 -8.56 -13.64 -23.13
CA GLU A 464 -9.20 -14.50 -22.13
C GLU A 464 -8.20 -14.95 -21.05
N ASN A 465 -6.95 -15.23 -21.43
CA ASN A 465 -5.89 -15.57 -20.48
C ASN A 465 -5.63 -14.45 -19.45
N TYR A 466 -6.06 -13.23 -19.77
CA TYR A 466 -5.88 -12.03 -18.96
C TYR A 466 -7.19 -11.52 -18.40
N GLY A 467 -8.24 -12.35 -18.35
CA GLY A 467 -9.51 -12.03 -17.69
C GLY A 467 -10.56 -11.32 -18.56
N LYS A 468 -10.38 -11.16 -19.89
CA LYS A 468 -11.36 -10.42 -20.72
C LYS A 468 -12.80 -10.95 -20.64
N ASN A 469 -12.97 -12.26 -20.43
CA ASN A 469 -14.31 -12.87 -20.31
C ASN A 469 -15.00 -12.54 -18.97
N GLN A 470 -14.26 -11.95 -18.03
CA GLN A 470 -14.69 -11.56 -16.70
C GLN A 470 -14.24 -10.11 -16.44
N PRO A 471 -14.83 -9.12 -17.14
CA PRO A 471 -14.35 -7.75 -17.14
C PRO A 471 -14.44 -7.04 -15.78
N ASP A 472 -15.27 -7.56 -14.86
CA ASP A 472 -15.44 -7.02 -13.50
C ASP A 472 -14.47 -7.67 -12.47
N GLU A 473 -13.67 -8.65 -12.91
CA GLU A 473 -12.72 -9.37 -12.05
C GLU A 473 -11.34 -8.73 -12.03
N PHE A 474 -10.62 -8.96 -10.93
CA PHE A 474 -9.31 -8.39 -10.66
C PHE A 474 -8.32 -8.59 -11.81
N LEU A 475 -8.24 -9.79 -12.40
CA LEU A 475 -7.20 -10.13 -13.37
C LEU A 475 -7.25 -9.24 -14.62
N TRP A 476 -8.46 -8.87 -15.08
CA TRP A 476 -8.64 -8.00 -16.24
C TRP A 476 -8.14 -6.59 -15.96
N HIS A 477 -8.58 -6.00 -14.86
CA HIS A 477 -8.15 -4.67 -14.44
C HIS A 477 -6.65 -4.61 -14.16
N PHE A 478 -6.11 -5.63 -13.51
CA PHE A 478 -4.69 -5.73 -13.17
C PHE A 478 -3.81 -5.86 -14.41
N SER A 479 -4.22 -6.66 -15.39
CA SER A 479 -3.50 -6.81 -16.66
C SER A 479 -3.46 -5.50 -17.45
N ARG A 480 -4.59 -4.76 -17.51
CA ARG A 480 -4.64 -3.43 -18.14
C ARG A 480 -3.70 -2.43 -17.46
N ALA A 481 -3.63 -2.44 -16.13
CA ALA A 481 -2.70 -1.60 -15.39
C ALA A 481 -1.23 -1.99 -15.64
N LEU A 482 -0.91 -3.29 -15.65
CA LEU A 482 0.46 -3.74 -15.92
C LEU A 482 0.97 -3.42 -17.33
N TRP A 483 0.05 -3.29 -18.28
CA TRP A 483 0.38 -2.87 -19.64
C TRP A 483 1.02 -1.47 -19.67
N THR A 484 0.66 -0.58 -18.74
CA THR A 484 1.27 0.76 -18.68
C THR A 484 2.73 0.65 -18.27
N ILE A 485 3.03 -0.10 -17.20
CA ILE A 485 4.42 -0.33 -16.74
C ILE A 485 5.28 -0.90 -17.87
N THR A 486 4.72 -1.85 -18.62
CA THR A 486 5.42 -2.57 -19.69
C THR A 486 5.85 -1.65 -20.86
N ASN A 487 5.10 -0.57 -21.13
CA ASN A 487 5.40 0.36 -22.21
C ASN A 487 6.30 1.53 -21.81
N TYR A 488 6.39 1.88 -20.51
CA TYR A 488 7.24 2.96 -20.02
C TYR A 488 8.67 2.52 -19.66
N THR A 489 8.98 1.22 -19.68
CA THR A 489 10.31 0.67 -19.35
C THR A 489 11.21 0.33 -20.56
N ASN A 490 10.67 0.49 -21.78
CA ASN A 490 11.40 0.45 -23.05
C ASN A 490 11.70 1.87 -23.53
#